data_AF-A0A967FY43-F1
#
_entry.id   AF-A0A967FY43-F1
#
_cell.length_a   1.000
_cell.length_b   1.000
_cell.length_c   1.000
_cell.angle_alpha   90.00
_cell.angle_beta   90.00
_cell.angle_gamma   90.00
#
_symmetry.space_group_name_H-M   'P 1'
#
loop_
_entity.id
_entity.type
_entity.pdbx_description
1 polymer ?
#
loop_
_entity_poly.entity_id
_entity_poly.type
_entity_poly.pdbx_seq_one_letter_code
_entity_poly.pdbx_strand_id
1 'polypeptide(L)'
;MKKQLNFMFFILVIVILAWLFSPSKTTRDKLWVLKGISLAQPHKAAIAEYYWRNQRFPSSDDLEEDRIFVNVEYSQTAVDSIDVGGKGPGVITITYSSDKVEGAPEALDNKHVFLSPFIIENRIEWSCDTDMALQITPVVCQ
;
A
#
# COMPACT_ATOMS: atom_id res chain seq x y z
N MET A 1 37.59 -34.46 19.55
CA MET A 1 36.22 -34.75 19.03
C MET A 1 35.09 -33.95 19.69
N LYS A 2 35.07 -33.66 21.00
CA LYS A 2 33.96 -32.89 21.66
C LYS A 2 33.66 -31.49 21.08
N LYS A 3 34.67 -30.74 20.58
CA LYS A 3 34.47 -29.40 20.00
C LYS A 3 33.65 -29.38 18.69
N GLN A 4 33.73 -30.45 17.89
CA GLN A 4 33.02 -30.56 16.60
C GLN A 4 31.52 -30.84 16.81
N LEU A 5 31.16 -31.61 17.86
CA LEU A 5 29.77 -31.94 18.18
C LEU A 5 28.97 -30.71 18.67
N ASN A 6 29.60 -29.84 19.47
CA ASN A 6 28.97 -28.60 19.92
C ASN A 6 28.68 -27.66 18.75
N PHE A 7 29.63 -27.50 17.82
CA PHE A 7 29.46 -26.62 16.66
C PHE A 7 28.31 -27.09 15.75
N MET A 8 28.19 -28.39 15.51
CA MET A 8 27.10 -28.97 14.72
C MET A 8 25.74 -28.76 15.37
N PHE A 9 25.65 -28.87 16.71
CA PHE A 9 24.41 -28.60 17.43
C PHE A 9 24.00 -27.12 17.35
N PHE A 10 24.95 -26.18 17.46
CA PHE A 10 24.65 -24.75 17.30
C PHE A 10 24.13 -24.42 15.91
N ILE A 11 24.72 -24.98 14.84
CA ILE A 11 24.21 -24.78 13.47
C ILE A 11 22.77 -25.30 13.36
N LEU A 12 22.48 -26.47 13.91
CA LEU A 12 21.14 -27.06 13.86
C LEU A 12 20.12 -26.15 14.55
N VAL A 13 20.46 -25.62 15.72
CA VAL A 13 19.59 -24.69 16.47
C VAL A 13 19.36 -23.39 15.68
N ILE A 14 20.41 -22.83 15.05
CA ILE A 14 20.28 -21.62 14.22
C ILE A 14 19.37 -21.87 13.01
N VAL A 15 19.49 -23.02 12.34
CA VAL A 15 18.64 -23.37 11.18
C VAL A 15 17.17 -23.51 11.60
N ILE A 16 16.89 -24.19 12.73
CA ILE A 16 15.52 -24.37 13.23
C ILE A 16 14.92 -23.02 13.64
N LEU A 17 15.69 -22.19 14.35
CA LEU A 17 15.25 -20.84 14.74
C LEU A 17 14.94 -19.98 13.51
N ALA A 18 15.83 -19.96 12.51
CA ALA A 18 15.62 -19.20 11.29
C ALA A 18 14.32 -19.62 10.54
N TRP A 19 13.98 -20.91 10.58
CA TRP A 19 12.74 -21.41 9.97
C TRP A 19 11.49 -20.96 10.73
N LEU A 20 11.54 -20.99 12.07
CA LEU A 20 10.42 -20.57 12.92
C LEU A 20 10.12 -19.07 12.86
N PHE A 21 11.14 -18.24 12.62
CA PHE A 21 10.99 -16.78 12.54
C PHE A 21 10.70 -16.25 11.13
N SER A 22 10.57 -17.13 10.12
CA SER A 22 10.20 -16.68 8.78
C SER A 22 8.76 -16.15 8.76
N PRO A 23 8.52 -14.91 8.33
CA PRO A 23 7.17 -14.36 8.30
C PRO A 23 6.29 -15.16 7.33
N SER A 24 5.02 -15.36 7.70
CA SER A 24 4.07 -16.04 6.82
C SER A 24 3.93 -15.30 5.49
N LYS A 25 3.61 -16.05 4.42
CA LYS A 25 3.31 -15.48 3.10
C LYS A 25 2.28 -14.34 3.20
N THR A 26 1.19 -14.57 3.93
CA THR A 26 0.12 -13.58 4.15
C THR A 26 0.60 -12.31 4.83
N THR A 27 1.55 -12.40 5.78
CA THR A 27 2.10 -11.22 6.46
C THR A 27 2.98 -10.42 5.52
N ARG A 28 3.78 -11.10 4.69
CA ARG A 28 4.60 -10.44 3.66
C ARG A 28 3.74 -9.73 2.62
N ASP A 29 2.66 -10.36 2.16
CA ASP A 29 1.77 -9.79 1.16
C ASP A 29 1.07 -8.52 1.70
N LYS A 30 0.63 -8.53 2.97
CA LYS A 30 0.09 -7.34 3.66
C LYS A 30 1.06 -6.17 3.69
N LEU A 31 2.36 -6.44 3.87
CA LEU A 31 3.37 -5.37 3.91
C LEU A 31 3.51 -4.66 2.56
N TRP A 32 3.37 -5.38 1.45
CA TRP A 32 3.35 -4.76 0.12
C TRP A 32 2.15 -3.83 -0.06
N VAL A 33 0.97 -4.26 0.40
CA VAL A 33 -0.24 -3.42 0.36
C VAL A 33 -0.04 -2.16 1.20
N LEU A 34 0.42 -2.30 2.46
CA LEU A 34 0.72 -1.16 3.34
C LEU A 34 1.76 -0.20 2.75
N LYS A 35 2.79 -0.72 2.08
CA LYS A 35 3.78 0.08 1.39
C LYS A 35 3.14 0.89 0.25
N GLY A 36 2.19 0.32 -0.49
CA GLY A 36 1.43 1.06 -1.49
C GLY A 36 0.54 2.15 -0.88
N ILE A 37 -0.18 1.84 0.20
CA ILE A 37 -1.03 2.80 0.91
C ILE A 37 -0.22 4.00 1.45
N SER A 38 1.01 3.78 1.91
CA SER A 38 1.85 4.89 2.40
C SER A 38 2.27 5.86 1.30
N LEU A 39 2.32 5.42 0.03
CA LEU A 39 2.59 6.29 -1.13
C LEU A 39 1.44 7.24 -1.45
N ALA A 40 0.23 6.99 -0.92
CA ALA A 40 -0.91 7.87 -1.10
C ALA A 40 -0.88 9.12 -0.19
N GLN A 41 0.00 9.17 0.83
CA GLN A 41 0.08 10.31 1.76
C GLN A 41 0.23 11.69 1.10
N PRO A 42 1.16 11.91 0.16
CA PRO A 42 1.28 13.20 -0.51
C PRO A 42 0.04 13.54 -1.36
N HIS A 43 -0.64 12.54 -1.93
CA HIS A 43 -1.91 12.74 -2.64
C HIS A 43 -3.02 13.19 -1.68
N LYS A 44 -3.13 12.57 -0.49
CA LYS A 44 -4.09 12.99 0.54
C LYS A 44 -3.89 14.45 0.95
N ALA A 45 -2.63 14.89 1.10
CA ALA A 45 -2.31 16.27 1.43
C ALA A 45 -2.74 17.25 0.33
N ALA A 46 -2.43 16.93 -0.94
CA ALA A 46 -2.83 17.74 -2.09
C ALA A 46 -4.35 17.85 -2.24
N ILE A 47 -5.07 16.74 -2.08
CA ILE A 47 -6.54 16.69 -2.12
C ILE A 47 -7.13 17.51 -0.96
N ALA A 48 -6.54 17.45 0.23
CA ALA A 48 -6.98 18.25 1.36
C ALA A 48 -6.80 19.75 1.12
N GLU A 49 -5.65 20.16 0.57
CA GLU A 49 -5.42 21.56 0.19
C GLU A 49 -6.45 22.01 -0.86
N TYR A 50 -6.68 21.19 -1.89
CA TYR A 50 -7.69 21.48 -2.90
C TYR A 50 -9.09 21.66 -2.28
N TYR A 51 -9.49 20.74 -1.40
CA TYR A 51 -10.78 20.81 -0.73
C TYR A 51 -10.92 22.10 0.07
N TRP A 52 -9.91 22.52 0.83
CA TRP A 52 -10.02 23.75 1.61
C TRP A 52 -10.10 25.02 0.77
N ARG A 53 -9.49 25.03 -0.42
CA ARG A 53 -9.60 26.16 -1.35
C ARG A 53 -10.94 26.19 -2.09
N ASN A 54 -11.44 25.02 -2.50
CA ASN A 54 -12.57 24.91 -3.44
C ASN A 54 -13.88 24.43 -2.81
N GLN A 55 -13.86 24.01 -1.55
CA GLN A 55 -15.00 23.45 -0.80
C GLN A 55 -15.65 22.23 -1.48
N ARG A 56 -14.88 21.50 -2.29
CA ARG A 56 -15.25 20.24 -2.95
C ARG A 56 -14.01 19.40 -3.21
N PHE A 57 -14.15 18.07 -3.30
CA PHE A 57 -13.04 17.20 -3.68
C PHE A 57 -12.75 17.32 -5.20
N PRO A 58 -11.48 17.16 -5.63
CA PRO A 58 -11.10 17.29 -7.04
C PRO A 58 -11.56 16.07 -7.85
N SER A 59 -12.11 16.29 -9.04
CA SER A 59 -12.22 15.27 -10.09
C SER A 59 -10.87 15.04 -10.78
N SER A 60 -10.79 14.09 -11.72
CA SER A 60 -9.59 13.90 -12.56
C SER A 60 -9.21 15.18 -13.30
N ASP A 61 -10.22 15.87 -13.85
CA ASP A 61 -10.05 17.03 -14.72
C ASP A 61 -9.53 18.22 -13.91
N ASP A 62 -10.00 18.37 -12.67
CA ASP A 62 -9.53 19.41 -11.76
C ASP A 62 -8.03 19.30 -11.45
N LEU A 63 -7.50 18.07 -11.36
CA LEU A 63 -6.09 17.84 -11.08
C LEU A 63 -5.22 18.25 -12.26
N GLU A 64 -5.70 18.01 -13.49
CA GLU A 64 -5.01 18.41 -14.71
C GLU A 64 -5.04 19.95 -14.88
N GLU A 65 -6.22 20.56 -14.71
CA GLU A 65 -6.41 22.01 -14.84
C GLU A 65 -5.62 22.80 -13.79
N ASP A 66 -5.73 22.42 -12.51
CA ASP A 66 -5.01 23.08 -11.40
C ASP A 66 -3.55 22.62 -11.28
N ARG A 67 -3.09 21.73 -12.17
CA ARG A 67 -1.71 21.20 -12.21
C ARG A 67 -1.27 20.58 -10.89
N ILE A 68 -2.17 19.83 -10.26
CA ILE A 68 -1.93 19.13 -9.01
C ILE A 68 -1.22 17.83 -9.30
N PHE A 69 0.08 17.94 -9.60
CA PHE A 69 0.94 16.81 -9.89
C PHE A 69 1.66 16.36 -8.63
N VAL A 70 1.38 15.14 -8.20
CA VAL A 70 2.07 14.51 -7.08
C VAL A 70 3.05 13.49 -7.63
N ASN A 71 4.33 13.86 -7.62
CA ASN A 71 5.40 12.93 -8.01
C ASN A 71 5.74 12.03 -6.83
N VAL A 72 5.43 10.74 -6.98
CA VAL A 72 5.79 9.71 -6.01
C VAL A 72 6.65 8.67 -6.70
N GLU A 73 7.81 8.38 -6.11
CA GLU A 73 8.67 7.29 -6.57
C GLU A 73 8.14 5.97 -6.02
N TYR A 74 7.78 5.05 -6.90
CA TYR A 74 7.22 3.76 -6.53
C TYR A 74 7.87 2.57 -7.25
N SER A 75 9.01 2.76 -7.92
CA SER A 75 9.76 1.71 -8.64
C SER A 75 10.15 0.49 -7.79
N GLN A 76 10.34 0.66 -6.48
CA GLN A 76 10.66 -0.44 -5.55
C GLN A 76 9.41 -0.98 -4.83
N THR A 77 8.23 -0.76 -5.38
CA THR A 77 6.96 -1.23 -4.82
C THR A 77 6.23 -2.11 -5.83
N ALA A 78 5.22 -2.84 -5.36
CA ALA A 78 4.30 -3.56 -6.22
C ALA A 78 3.20 -2.64 -6.81
N VAL A 79 3.27 -1.32 -6.56
CA VAL A 79 2.33 -0.35 -7.13
C VAL A 79 2.73 -0.11 -8.58
N ASP A 80 1.78 -0.30 -9.48
CA ASP A 80 1.96 0.00 -10.89
C ASP A 80 1.50 1.41 -11.24
N SER A 81 0.38 1.87 -10.67
CA SER A 81 -0.14 3.22 -10.86
C SER A 81 -0.89 3.74 -9.63
N ILE A 82 -0.93 5.06 -9.51
CA ILE A 82 -1.78 5.79 -8.57
C ILE A 82 -2.59 6.78 -9.41
N ASP A 83 -3.91 6.65 -9.36
CA ASP A 83 -4.85 7.54 -10.02
C ASP A 83 -5.68 8.28 -8.96
N VAL A 84 -6.09 9.52 -9.25
CA VAL A 84 -6.98 10.28 -8.37
C VAL A 84 -8.15 10.83 -9.19
N GLY A 85 -9.36 10.61 -8.71
CA GLY A 85 -10.57 11.13 -9.35
C GLY A 85 -11.26 10.13 -10.28
N GLY A 86 -10.58 9.09 -10.78
CA GLY A 86 -11.14 8.17 -11.77
C GLY A 86 -12.31 7.30 -11.29
N LYS A 87 -12.42 7.07 -9.97
CA LYS A 87 -13.55 6.34 -9.34
C LYS A 87 -14.55 7.26 -8.61
N GLY A 88 -14.29 8.56 -8.59
CA GLY A 88 -15.09 9.55 -7.90
C GLY A 88 -14.23 10.70 -7.36
N PRO A 89 -14.84 11.84 -7.00
CA PRO A 89 -14.10 13.03 -6.57
C PRO A 89 -13.17 12.74 -5.38
N GLY A 90 -11.88 13.01 -5.56
CA GLY A 90 -10.81 12.83 -4.58
C GLY A 90 -10.48 11.39 -4.23
N VAL A 91 -11.12 10.39 -4.88
CA VAL A 91 -10.83 8.98 -4.63
C VAL A 91 -9.46 8.65 -5.19
N ILE A 92 -8.56 8.17 -4.34
CA ILE A 92 -7.24 7.68 -4.74
C ILE A 92 -7.36 6.18 -5.04
N THR A 93 -7.02 5.77 -6.25
CA THR A 93 -6.95 4.38 -6.67
C THR A 93 -5.49 3.95 -6.81
N ILE A 94 -5.08 2.97 -6.03
CA ILE A 94 -3.74 2.38 -6.08
C ILE A 94 -3.87 1.04 -6.78
N THR A 95 -3.23 0.89 -7.94
CA THR A 95 -3.22 -0.35 -8.72
C THR A 95 -1.91 -1.09 -8.49
N TYR A 96 -2.00 -2.38 -8.22
CA TYR A 96 -0.83 -3.24 -7.98
C TYR A 96 -0.58 -4.18 -9.17
N SER A 97 0.68 -4.55 -9.36
CA SER A 97 1.13 -5.55 -10.34
C SER A 97 2.22 -6.44 -9.74
N SER A 98 2.15 -7.74 -10.00
CA SER A 98 3.18 -8.70 -9.59
C SER A 98 4.46 -8.60 -10.42
N ASP A 99 4.38 -8.03 -11.61
CA ASP A 99 5.48 -8.01 -12.57
C ASP A 99 6.37 -6.76 -12.41
N LYS A 100 5.96 -5.84 -11.53
CA LYS A 100 6.63 -4.55 -11.32
C LYS A 100 8.02 -4.70 -10.69
N VAL A 101 8.14 -5.60 -9.72
CA VAL A 101 9.37 -5.82 -8.95
C VAL A 101 9.49 -7.28 -8.55
N GLU A 102 10.72 -7.80 -8.57
CA GLU A 102 11.00 -9.15 -8.11
C GLU A 102 10.52 -9.35 -6.65
N GLY A 103 9.76 -10.41 -6.42
CA GLY A 103 9.21 -10.74 -5.10
C GLY A 103 7.90 -10.04 -4.76
N ALA A 104 7.31 -9.28 -5.69
CA ALA A 104 5.92 -8.86 -5.56
C ALA A 104 4.98 -10.09 -5.58
N PRO A 105 3.94 -10.14 -4.73
CA PRO A 105 3.05 -11.30 -4.68
C PRO A 105 2.13 -11.35 -5.89
N GLU A 106 1.99 -12.52 -6.52
CA GLU A 106 0.99 -12.79 -7.58
C GLU A 106 -0.44 -12.46 -7.13
N ALA A 107 -0.73 -12.59 -5.83
CA ALA A 107 -2.04 -12.27 -5.27
C ALA A 107 -2.42 -10.78 -5.37
N LEU A 108 -1.46 -9.90 -5.68
CA LEU A 108 -1.68 -8.47 -5.87
C LEU A 108 -1.84 -8.08 -7.34
N ASP A 109 -1.70 -9.01 -8.29
CA ASP A 109 -1.76 -8.65 -9.69
C ASP A 109 -3.15 -8.15 -10.09
N ASN A 110 -3.18 -6.96 -10.73
CA ASN A 110 -4.41 -6.25 -11.10
C ASN A 110 -5.38 -6.00 -9.92
N LYS A 111 -4.83 -5.85 -8.71
CA LYS A 111 -5.60 -5.54 -7.50
C LYS A 111 -5.54 -4.06 -7.17
N HIS A 112 -6.57 -3.60 -6.47
CA HIS A 112 -6.78 -2.20 -6.20
C HIS A 112 -7.03 -1.92 -4.72
N VAL A 113 -6.53 -0.78 -4.28
CA VAL A 113 -6.94 -0.13 -3.03
C VAL A 113 -7.58 1.20 -3.39
N PHE A 114 -8.75 1.46 -2.83
CA PHE A 114 -9.51 2.69 -3.00
C PHE A 114 -9.51 3.46 -1.69
N LEU A 115 -9.01 4.69 -1.71
CA LEU A 115 -9.05 5.60 -0.56
C LEU A 115 -10.02 6.72 -0.88
N SER A 116 -11.19 6.73 -0.23
CA SER A 116 -12.23 7.71 -0.49
C SER A 116 -12.27 8.75 0.62
N PRO A 117 -12.13 10.05 0.30
CA PRO A 117 -12.19 11.09 1.31
C PRO A 117 -13.64 11.43 1.66
N PHE A 118 -13.88 11.82 2.90
CA PHE A 118 -15.16 12.35 3.36
C PHE A 118 -14.95 13.33 4.52
N ILE A 119 -15.94 14.17 4.79
CA ILE A 119 -15.86 15.22 5.80
C ILE A 119 -16.64 14.82 7.04
N ILE A 120 -15.99 14.89 8.20
CA ILE A 120 -16.64 14.85 9.52
C ILE A 120 -16.20 16.10 10.26
N GLU A 121 -17.13 16.90 10.77
CA GLU A 121 -16.83 18.01 11.70
C GLU A 121 -15.63 18.89 11.27
N ASN A 122 -15.58 19.27 9.99
CA ASN A 122 -14.51 20.11 9.43
C ASN A 122 -13.10 19.48 9.40
N ARG A 123 -13.00 18.15 9.40
CA ARG A 123 -11.78 17.40 9.06
C ARG A 123 -12.05 16.43 7.93
N ILE A 124 -11.03 16.18 7.12
CA ILE A 124 -11.07 15.14 6.08
C ILE A 124 -10.66 13.82 6.72
N GLU A 125 -11.57 12.85 6.68
CA GLU A 125 -11.32 11.46 7.00
C GLU A 125 -11.28 10.63 5.70
N TRP A 126 -10.76 9.42 5.79
CA TRP A 126 -10.55 8.54 4.64
C TRP A 126 -11.10 7.16 4.94
N SER A 127 -11.97 6.66 4.08
CA SER A 127 -12.34 5.25 4.08
C SER A 127 -11.38 4.50 3.16
N CYS A 128 -11.07 3.26 3.50
CA CYS A 128 -10.29 2.38 2.65
C CYS A 128 -11.13 1.17 2.27
N ASP A 129 -11.17 0.87 0.97
CA ASP A 129 -11.79 -0.32 0.40
C ASP A 129 -10.81 -1.01 -0.55
N THR A 130 -11.02 -2.30 -0.83
CA THR A 130 -10.14 -3.10 -1.68
C THR A 130 -10.86 -4.29 -2.31
N ASP A 131 -10.43 -4.67 -3.52
CA ASP A 131 -10.88 -5.88 -4.23
C ASP A 131 -10.02 -7.13 -3.94
N MET A 132 -9.16 -7.03 -2.91
CA MET A 132 -8.27 -8.08 -2.44
C MET A 132 -8.97 -9.02 -1.45
N ALA A 133 -8.40 -10.23 -1.27
CA ALA A 133 -8.89 -11.15 -0.26
C ALA A 133 -8.61 -10.64 1.16
N LEU A 134 -9.57 -10.80 2.09
CA LEU A 134 -9.46 -10.36 3.49
C LEU A 134 -8.18 -10.81 4.21
N GLN A 135 -7.61 -11.93 3.79
CA GLN A 135 -6.39 -12.51 4.36
C GLN A 135 -5.15 -11.65 4.10
N ILE A 136 -5.14 -10.84 3.03
CA ILE A 136 -4.06 -9.92 2.65
C ILE A 136 -4.46 -8.45 2.80
N THR A 137 -5.73 -8.17 3.07
CA THR A 137 -6.21 -6.82 3.40
C THR A 137 -5.66 -6.34 4.75
N PRO A 138 -5.05 -5.14 4.80
CA PRO A 138 -4.67 -4.52 6.07
C PRO A 138 -5.89 -4.14 6.91
N VAL A 139 -5.74 -4.11 8.23
CA VAL A 139 -6.82 -3.72 9.17
C VAL A 139 -7.37 -2.32 8.90
N VAL A 140 -6.56 -1.42 8.35
CA VAL A 140 -7.01 -0.07 7.96
C VAL A 140 -8.03 -0.06 6.82
N CYS A 141 -8.19 -1.19 6.12
CA CYS A 141 -9.13 -1.38 5.00
C CYS A 141 -10.15 -2.50 5.29
N GLN A 142 -10.36 -2.80 6.57
CA GLN A 142 -11.40 -3.73 7.06
C GLN A 142 -12.42 -2.93 7.88
#